data_AF-A0A645JDD5-F1
#
_entry.id   AF-A0A645JDD5-F1
#
_cell.length_a   1.000
_cell.length_b   1.000
_cell.length_c   1.000
_cell.angle_alpha   90.00
_cell.angle_beta   90.00
_cell.angle_gamma   90.00
#
_symmetry.space_group_name_H-M   'P 1'
#
loop_
_entity.id
_entity.type
_entity.pdbx_description
1 polymer ?
#
loop_
_entity_poly.entity_id
_entity_poly.type
_entity_poly.pdbx_seq_one_letter_code
_entity_poly.pdbx_strand_id
1 'polypeptide(L)' 'MAKGHFTSSGHFIVLRGVTQDGKILVADPVSRKRSEQVWDLSIILNETNKGASAGGPFWIISK' A
#
# COMPACT_ATOMS: atom_id res chain seq x y z
N MET A 1 -10.74 -0.49 9.42
CA MET A 1 -10.25 -1.14 8.18
C MET A 1 -10.68 -2.60 8.24
N ALA A 2 -11.26 -3.14 7.16
CA ALA A 2 -11.66 -4.55 7.09
C ALA A 2 -10.50 -5.42 6.60
N LYS A 3 -10.70 -6.74 6.57
CA LYS A 3 -9.72 -7.68 5.97
C LYS A 3 -9.54 -7.39 4.49
N GLY A 4 -8.29 -7.36 4.05
CA GLY A 4 -7.90 -7.21 2.65
C GLY A 4 -6.53 -7.81 2.37
N HIS A 5 -5.93 -7.44 1.25
CA HIS A 5 -4.70 -8.08 0.76
C HIS A 5 -3.51 -7.91 1.70
N PHE A 6 -3.43 -6.77 2.38
CA PHE A 6 -2.29 -6.37 3.21
C PHE A 6 -2.52 -6.59 4.70
N THR A 7 -3.76 -6.71 5.18
CA THR A 7 -4.06 -6.79 6.62
C THR A 7 -5.44 -7.34 6.93
N SER A 8 -5.65 -7.82 8.16
CA SER A 8 -6.96 -8.19 8.71
C SER A 8 -7.54 -7.15 9.68
N SER A 9 -6.73 -6.22 10.21
CA SER A 9 -7.13 -5.28 11.27
C SER A 9 -6.66 -3.83 11.04
N GLY A 10 -6.03 -3.54 9.91
CA GLY A 10 -5.40 -2.24 9.63
C GLY A 10 -3.88 -2.35 9.64
N HIS A 11 -3.20 -1.59 8.77
CA HIS A 11 -1.76 -1.72 8.53
C HIS A 11 -1.22 -0.58 7.70
N PHE A 12 0.05 -0.24 7.92
CA PHE A 12 0.78 0.72 7.09
C PHE A 12 1.88 0.00 6.31
N ILE A 13 1.98 0.36 5.02
CA ILE A 13 3.00 -0.13 4.10
C ILE A 13 3.60 1.07 3.37
N VAL A 14 4.80 0.89 2.82
CA VAL A 14 5.47 1.92 2.02
C VAL A 14 5.38 1.56 0.55
N LEU A 15 4.84 2.47 -0.25
CA LEU A 15 4.95 2.40 -1.71
C LEU A 15 6.30 2.99 -2.10
N ARG A 16 7.22 2.15 -2.58
CA ARG A 16 8.65 2.51 -2.71
C ARG A 16 9.10 2.76 -4.14
N GLY A 17 8.22 2.57 -5.13
CA GLY A 17 8.56 2.82 -6.52
C GLY A 17 7.50 2.32 -7.49
N VAL A 18 7.65 2.74 -8.74
CA VAL A 18 6.83 2.31 -9.87
C VAL A 18 7.74 1.61 -10.88
N THR A 19 7.33 0.43 -11.33
CA THR A 19 8.05 -0.34 -12.36
C THR A 19 7.80 0.25 -13.75
N GLN A 20 8.57 -0.19 -14.75
CA GLN A 20 8.42 0.29 -16.12
C GLN A 20 7.04 -0.02 -16.72
N ASP A 21 6.40 -1.12 -16.29
CA ASP A 21 5.05 -1.53 -16.68
C ASP A 21 3.94 -0.86 -15.83
N GLY A 22 4.28 0.10 -14.97
CA GLY A 22 3.31 0.88 -14.19
C GLY A 22 2.80 0.21 -12.92
N LYS A 23 3.42 -0.88 -12.48
CA LYS A 23 3.09 -1.56 -11.23
C LYS A 23 3.83 -0.95 -10.05
N ILE A 24 3.31 -1.19 -8.86
CA ILE A 24 3.81 -0.62 -7.62
C ILE A 24 4.68 -1.63 -6.87
N LEU A 25 5.83 -1.15 -6.42
CA LEU A 25 6.70 -1.86 -5.49
C LEU A 25 6.32 -1.47 -4.06
N VAL A 26 6.14 -2.47 -3.21
CA VAL A 26 5.76 -2.29 -1.80
C VAL A 26 6.91 -2.73 -0.89
N ALA A 27 7.04 -2.07 0.25
CA ALA A 27 7.72 -2.60 1.43
C ALA A 27 6.67 -2.79 2.54
N ASP A 28 6.41 -4.05 2.88
CA ASP A 28 5.46 -4.47 3.91
C ASP A 28 6.24 -5.05 5.11
N PRO A 29 6.20 -4.41 6.29
CA PRO A 29 6.98 -4.87 7.45
C PRO A 29 6.45 -6.19 8.04
N VAL A 30 5.21 -6.60 7.71
CA VAL A 30 4.59 -7.85 8.18
C VAL A 30 4.82 -8.99 7.19
N SER A 31 5.21 -8.72 5.94
CA SER A 31 5.40 -9.77 4.94
C SER A 31 6.50 -9.48 3.92
N ARG A 32 7.59 -10.26 4.03
CA ARG A 32 8.65 -10.29 3.02
C ARG A 32 8.13 -10.76 1.66
N LYS A 33 7.28 -11.79 1.61
CA LYS A 33 6.67 -12.31 0.37
C LYS A 33 5.91 -11.21 -0.39
N ARG A 34 5.17 -10.35 0.31
CA ARG A 34 4.46 -9.21 -0.33
C ARG A 34 5.39 -8.10 -0.80
N SER A 35 6.56 -7.98 -0.18
CA SER A 35 7.59 -7.00 -0.57
C SER A 35 8.41 -7.44 -1.79
N GLU A 36 8.44 -8.75 -2.07
CA GLU A 36 9.15 -9.37 -3.19
C GLU A 36 8.28 -9.48 -4.47
N GLN A 37 7.03 -9.05 -4.42
CA GLN A 37 6.13 -9.03 -5.57
C GLN A 37 5.75 -7.60 -5.99
N VAL A 38 5.28 -7.49 -7.23
CA VAL A 38 4.76 -6.25 -7.82
C VAL A 38 3.23 -6.23 -7.72
N TRP A 39 2.65 -5.05 -7.58
CA TRP A 39 1.21 -4.88 -7.35
C TRP A 39 0.57 -3.93 -8.34
N ASP A 40 -0.64 -4.24 -8.80
CA ASP A 40 -1.43 -3.29 -9.57
C ASP A 40 -1.90 -2.14 -8.68
N LEU A 41 -1.81 -0.91 -9.19
CA LEU A 41 -2.21 0.29 -8.47
C LEU A 41 -3.68 0.23 -8.02
N SER A 42 -4.55 -0.39 -8.83
CA SER A 42 -5.97 -0.56 -8.54
C SER A 42 -6.22 -1.34 -7.24
N ILE A 43 -5.40 -2.35 -6.94
CA ILE A 43 -5.50 -3.11 -5.69
C ILE A 43 -5.27 -2.19 -4.50
N ILE A 44 -4.20 -1.38 -4.55
CA ILE A 44 -3.86 -0.46 -3.47
C ILE A 44 -4.98 0.57 -3.27
N LEU A 45 -5.47 1.18 -4.35
CA LEU A 45 -6.54 2.18 -4.28
C LEU A 45 -7.83 1.61 -3.69
N ASN A 46 -8.20 0.37 -4.03
CA ASN A 46 -9.41 -0.29 -3.51
C ASN A 46 -9.30 -0.67 -2.03
N GLU A 47 -8.09 -0.92 -1.54
CA GLU A 47 -7.81 -1.23 -0.13
C GLU A 47 -7.80 0.04 0.76
N THR A 48 -7.60 1.21 0.15
CA THR A 48 -7.56 2.47 0.90
C THR A 48 -8.97 2.97 1.28
N ASN A 49 -9.11 3.37 2.53
CA ASN A 49 -10.34 4.03 2.98
C ASN A 49 -10.27 5.53 2.70
N LYS A 50 -11.11 6.03 1.78
CA LYS A 50 -11.23 7.46 1.47
C LYS A 50 -11.67 8.32 2.67
N GLY A 51 -12.34 7.71 3.65
CA GLY A 51 -12.73 8.35 4.92
C GLY A 51 -11.66 8.23 6.01
N ALA A 52 -10.43 7.81 5.68
CA ALA A 52 -9.34 7.79 6.65
C ALA A 52 -9.07 9.21 7.17
N SER A 53 -9.17 9.38 8.49
CA SER A 53 -8.78 10.61 9.19
C SER A 53 -7.26 10.84 9.06
N ALA A 54 -6.78 12.04 9.43
CA ALA A 54 -5.38 12.47 9.38
C ALA A 54 -4.80 12.76 7.98
N GLY A 55 -5.57 13.44 7.12
CA GLY A 55 -5.09 13.95 5.83
C GLY A 55 -5.23 12.97 4.65
N GLY A 56 -5.89 11.82 4.88
CA GLY A 56 -6.19 10.82 3.85
C GLY A 56 -5.33 9.55 3.99
N PRO A 57 -5.52 8.56 3.11
CA PRO A 57 -4.86 7.26 3.22
C PRO A 57 -3.43 7.23 2.67
N PHE A 58 -2.93 8.36 2.13
CA PHE A 58 -1.61 8.46 1.53
C PHE A 58 -0.85 9.65 2.10
N TRP A 59 0.42 9.43 2.40
CA TRP A 59 1.35 10.48 2.82
C TRP A 59 2.60 10.43 1.95
N ILE A 60 3.10 11.60 1.58
CA ILE A 60 4.36 11.73 0.85
C ILE A 60 5.41 12.16 1.86
N ILE A 61 6.49 11.37 1.95
CA ILE A 61 7.66 11.71 2.77
C ILE A 61 8.73 12.22 1.82
N SER A 62 9.05 13.50 1.91
CA SER A 62 10.08 14.19 1.11
C SER A 62 10.96 15.04 2.00
N LYS A 63 12.19 15.31 1.57
CA LYS A 63 13.08 16.30 2.20
C LYS A 63 12.76 17.70 1.70
#